data_AF-A0A7J6MBB7-F1
#
_entry.id   AF-A0A7J6MBB7-F1
#
_cell.length_a   1.000
_cell.length_b   1.000
_cell.length_c   1.000
_cell.angle_alpha   90.00
_cell.angle_beta   90.00
_cell.angle_gamma   90.00
#
_symmetry.space_group_name_H-M   'P 1'
#
loop_
_entity.id
_entity.type
_entity.pdbx_description
1 polymer ?
#
loop_
_entity_poly.entity_id
_entity_poly.type
_entity_poly.pdbx_seq_one_letter_code
_entity_poly.pdbx_strand_id
1 'polypeptide(L)'
;MVSDGDAAAGAWSCIVSVMFERVNELRLVYTPEEEAQHFERFEEDLRSQPKSISTEAAAELYDETRPAIMKSFVDEINSMQTTWTASAEQGRFKGMAFRDIKRLCGSFLNRTENLKEKVYPPEELRNLPASFDAREGWMDAGYHSPSCSTSCRNSKYSTTFDKDRHYVEERYPHWFLKTSSVKKEIMTNGPVSAAYIVYKDFMSYKSGVYKHTKGSIVGLHAVKIIGWGEENGEEYWLVVNSWDEDWGDHGLFKIALGQCGIDYFILGSTPRV
;
A
#
# COMPACT_ATOMS: atom_id res chain seq x y z
N MET A 1 52.01 -14.41 2.84
CA MET A 1 51.03 -13.60 3.59
C MET A 1 50.38 -12.70 2.57
N VAL A 2 49.16 -13.03 2.14
CA VAL A 2 48.35 -12.12 1.33
C VAL A 2 47.95 -10.99 2.28
N SER A 3 48.22 -9.75 1.91
CA SER A 3 47.95 -8.60 2.77
C SER A 3 46.43 -8.43 2.93
N ASP A 4 45.94 -7.94 4.07
CA ASP A 4 44.51 -7.63 4.26
C ASP A 4 43.98 -6.68 3.17
N GLY A 5 44.86 -5.91 2.51
CA GLY A 5 44.53 -5.05 1.36
C GLY A 5 44.21 -5.80 0.07
N ASP A 6 44.86 -6.94 -0.20
CA ASP A 6 44.62 -7.74 -1.42
C ASP A 6 43.31 -8.54 -1.32
N ALA A 7 42.97 -9.01 -0.10
CA ALA A 7 41.69 -9.65 0.17
C ALA A 7 40.53 -8.67 0.06
N ALA A 8 40.72 -7.42 0.54
CA ALA A 8 39.74 -6.36 0.38
C ALA A 8 39.53 -6.00 -1.11
N ALA A 9 40.60 -5.82 -1.89
CA ALA A 9 40.50 -5.50 -3.33
C ALA A 9 39.80 -6.61 -4.14
N GLY A 10 40.05 -7.89 -3.82
CA GLY A 10 39.37 -9.02 -4.44
C GLY A 10 37.87 -9.09 -4.10
N ALA A 11 37.50 -8.82 -2.85
CA ALA A 11 36.11 -8.74 -2.44
C ALA A 11 35.36 -7.59 -3.15
N TRP A 12 35.99 -6.41 -3.22
CA TRP A 12 35.47 -5.24 -3.94
C TRP A 12 35.22 -5.53 -5.43
N SER A 13 36.15 -6.24 -6.09
CA SER A 13 35.98 -6.64 -7.49
C SER A 13 34.77 -7.58 -7.69
N CYS A 14 34.53 -8.53 -6.78
CA CYS A 14 33.35 -9.41 -6.87
C CYS A 14 32.03 -8.64 -6.66
N ILE A 15 32.02 -7.68 -5.73
CA ILE A 15 30.84 -6.86 -5.44
C ILE A 15 30.46 -5.98 -6.64
N VAL A 16 31.43 -5.33 -7.28
CA VAL A 16 31.19 -4.52 -8.48
C VAL A 16 30.63 -5.38 -9.62
N SER A 17 31.12 -6.62 -9.78
CA SER A 17 30.56 -7.56 -10.75
C SER A 17 29.10 -7.90 -10.44
N VAL A 18 28.75 -8.17 -9.17
CA VAL A 18 27.34 -8.43 -8.77
C VAL A 18 26.46 -7.23 -9.10
N MET A 19 26.88 -6.00 -8.78
CA MET A 19 26.11 -4.80 -9.13
C MET A 19 25.87 -4.72 -10.63
N PHE A 20 26.93 -4.85 -11.44
CA PHE A 20 26.86 -4.74 -12.89
C PHE A 20 25.96 -5.82 -13.50
N GLU A 21 26.05 -7.06 -13.03
CA GLU A 21 25.19 -8.15 -13.43
C GLU A 21 23.71 -7.84 -13.13
N ARG A 22 23.40 -7.42 -11.89
CA ARG A 22 22.01 -7.07 -11.50
C ARG A 22 21.43 -5.92 -12.31
N VAL A 23 22.21 -4.87 -12.56
CA VAL A 23 21.79 -3.72 -13.38
C VAL A 23 21.41 -4.17 -14.80
N ASN A 24 22.22 -5.04 -15.40
CA ASN A 24 21.98 -5.55 -16.76
C ASN A 24 20.81 -6.54 -16.80
N GLU A 25 20.76 -7.51 -15.89
CA GLU A 25 19.71 -8.52 -15.81
C GLU A 25 18.33 -7.89 -15.65
N LEU A 26 18.21 -6.92 -14.74
CA LEU A 26 16.96 -6.25 -14.42
C LEU A 26 16.70 -5.02 -15.30
N ARG A 27 17.60 -4.71 -16.24
CA ARG A 27 17.56 -3.55 -17.14
C ARG A 27 17.28 -2.24 -16.39
N LEU A 28 18.01 -2.04 -15.29
CA LEU A 28 17.80 -0.88 -14.42
C LEU A 28 18.40 0.36 -15.06
N VAL A 29 17.60 1.43 -15.08
CA VAL A 29 18.04 2.75 -15.54
C VAL A 29 17.88 3.70 -14.37
N TYR A 30 19.00 4.15 -13.80
CA TYR A 30 19.03 5.08 -12.69
C TYR A 30 19.20 6.51 -13.20
N THR A 31 18.64 7.47 -12.48
CA THR A 31 19.18 8.83 -12.46
C THR A 31 20.49 8.86 -11.65
N PRO A 32 21.36 9.86 -11.88
CA PRO A 32 22.61 9.98 -11.11
C PRO A 32 22.39 10.02 -9.59
N GLU A 33 21.30 10.65 -9.14
CA GLU A 33 20.97 10.76 -7.72
C GLU A 33 20.46 9.42 -7.14
N GLU A 34 19.63 8.69 -7.89
CA GLU A 34 19.17 7.36 -7.47
C GLU A 34 20.33 6.35 -7.40
N GLU A 35 21.25 6.39 -8.36
CA GLU A 35 22.43 5.53 -8.38
C GLU A 35 23.35 5.81 -7.18
N ALA A 36 23.64 7.10 -6.92
CA ALA A 36 24.47 7.50 -5.79
C ALA A 36 23.86 7.07 -4.45
N GLN A 37 22.56 7.33 -4.25
CA GLN A 37 21.85 6.94 -3.03
C GLN A 37 21.77 5.42 -2.86
N HIS A 38 21.58 4.69 -3.96
CA HIS A 38 21.56 3.22 -3.90
C HIS A 38 22.93 2.67 -3.52
N PHE A 39 23.98 3.14 -4.17
CA PHE A 39 25.35 2.73 -3.88
C PHE A 39 25.74 3.02 -2.43
N GLU A 40 25.41 4.22 -1.92
CA GLU A 40 25.67 4.60 -0.53
C GLU A 40 24.99 3.66 0.48
N ARG A 41 23.69 3.37 0.30
CA ARG A 41 22.96 2.43 1.17
C ARG A 41 23.53 1.02 1.09
N PHE A 42 23.87 0.57 -0.11
CA PHE A 42 24.42 -0.75 -0.32
C PHE A 42 25.79 -0.91 0.35
N GLU A 43 26.68 0.06 0.18
CA GLU A 43 27.98 0.12 0.85
C GLU A 43 27.85 0.08 2.38
N GLU A 44 26.95 0.89 2.94
CA GLU A 44 26.71 0.95 4.38
C GLU A 44 26.26 -0.42 4.92
N ASP A 45 25.26 -1.02 4.30
CA ASP A 45 24.77 -2.31 4.73
C ASP A 45 25.82 -3.41 4.56
N LEU A 46 26.58 -3.38 3.47
CA LEU A 46 27.63 -4.35 3.20
C LEU A 46 28.71 -4.31 4.28
N ARG A 47 29.08 -3.12 4.77
CA ARG A 47 30.03 -2.97 5.90
C ARG A 47 29.49 -3.53 7.22
N SER A 48 28.17 -3.60 7.36
CA SER A 48 27.52 -4.21 8.53
C SER A 48 27.46 -5.74 8.46
N GLN A 49 27.73 -6.33 7.30
CA GLN A 49 27.76 -7.78 7.12
C GLN A 49 29.05 -8.42 7.67
N PRO A 50 29.06 -9.73 7.95
CA PRO A 50 30.29 -10.46 8.24
C PRO A 50 31.33 -10.27 7.11
N LYS A 51 32.62 -10.42 7.45
CA LYS A 51 33.75 -10.23 6.51
C LYS A 51 33.68 -11.07 5.21
N SER A 52 32.82 -12.08 5.17
CA SER A 52 32.55 -12.90 3.99
C SER A 52 31.05 -13.15 3.91
N ILE A 53 30.42 -12.67 2.84
CA ILE A 53 29.06 -13.03 2.44
C ILE A 53 29.10 -13.72 1.07
N SER A 54 28.07 -14.50 0.74
CA SER A 54 27.97 -15.10 -0.59
C SER A 54 27.58 -14.06 -1.64
N THR A 55 27.81 -14.38 -2.91
CA THR A 55 27.37 -13.57 -4.05
C THR A 55 25.86 -13.38 -4.08
N GLU A 56 25.10 -14.39 -3.67
CA GLU A 56 23.64 -14.35 -3.62
C GLU A 56 23.15 -13.40 -2.51
N ALA A 57 23.78 -13.46 -1.33
CA ALA A 57 23.46 -12.55 -0.23
C ALA A 57 23.81 -11.09 -0.58
N ALA A 58 24.92 -10.87 -1.30
CA ALA A 58 25.27 -9.55 -1.80
C ALA A 58 24.25 -9.05 -2.85
N ALA A 59 23.81 -9.93 -3.76
CA ALA A 59 22.80 -9.59 -4.76
C ALA A 59 21.44 -9.24 -4.14
N GLU A 60 21.01 -10.01 -3.13
CA GLU A 60 19.79 -9.73 -2.37
C GLU A 60 19.90 -8.37 -1.66
N LEU A 61 21.02 -8.11 -0.99
CA LEU A 61 21.25 -6.83 -0.32
C LEU A 61 21.24 -5.65 -1.31
N TYR A 62 21.81 -5.85 -2.49
CA TYR A 62 21.76 -4.86 -3.57
C TYR A 62 20.31 -4.60 -4.01
N ASP A 63 19.49 -5.63 -4.18
CA ASP A 63 18.08 -5.44 -4.54
C ASP A 63 17.26 -4.76 -3.44
N GLU A 64 17.50 -5.11 -2.17
CA GLU A 64 16.81 -4.53 -1.01
C GLU A 64 17.13 -3.04 -0.81
N THR A 65 18.33 -2.61 -1.19
CA THR A 65 18.82 -1.24 -1.04
C THR A 65 18.42 -0.31 -2.20
N ARG A 66 17.83 -0.86 -3.26
CA ARG A 66 17.34 -0.08 -4.41
C ARG A 66 16.35 1.00 -3.98
N PRO A 67 16.29 2.14 -4.69
CA PRO A 67 15.26 3.14 -4.45
C PRO A 67 13.86 2.52 -4.48
N ALA A 68 13.02 2.93 -3.53
CA ALA A 68 11.63 2.49 -3.45
C ALA A 68 10.86 2.75 -4.76
N ILE A 69 11.10 3.92 -5.36
CA ILE A 69 10.59 4.30 -6.67
C ILE A 69 11.76 4.69 -7.55
N MET A 70 11.75 4.21 -8.79
CA MET A 70 12.74 4.58 -9.81
C MET A 70 12.06 5.40 -10.90
N LYS A 71 12.67 6.51 -11.32
CA LYS A 71 12.12 7.41 -12.35
C LYS A 71 11.88 6.70 -13.68
N SER A 72 12.83 5.90 -14.14
CA SER A 72 12.69 5.11 -15.38
C SER A 72 11.49 4.17 -15.35
N PHE A 73 11.22 3.58 -14.18
CA PHE A 73 10.08 2.69 -13.98
C PHE A 73 8.74 3.44 -14.07
N VAL A 74 8.69 4.66 -13.52
CA VAL A 74 7.53 5.57 -13.62
C VAL A 74 7.31 6.05 -15.05
N ASP A 75 8.37 6.47 -15.73
CA ASP A 75 8.30 6.97 -17.10
C ASP A 75 7.78 5.86 -18.04
N GLU A 76 8.21 4.61 -17.82
CA GLU A 76 7.71 3.47 -18.57
C GLU A 76 6.22 3.22 -18.31
N ILE A 77 5.75 3.23 -17.05
CA ILE A 77 4.32 3.08 -16.73
C ILE A 77 3.48 4.13 -17.46
N ASN A 78 3.89 5.39 -17.36
CA ASN A 78 3.16 6.50 -17.99
C ASN A 78 3.19 6.43 -19.53
N SER A 79 4.12 5.71 -20.13
CA SER A 79 4.15 5.45 -21.58
C SER A 79 3.12 4.41 -22.05
N MET A 80 2.58 3.60 -21.13
CA MET A 80 1.69 2.45 -21.45
C MET A 80 0.21 2.82 -21.62
N GLN A 81 -0.15 4.11 -21.60
CA GLN A 81 -1.55 4.59 -21.72
C GLN A 81 -2.49 3.96 -20.67
N THR A 82 -2.07 3.98 -19.41
CA THR A 82 -2.83 3.43 -18.27
C THR A 82 -4.00 4.34 -17.86
N THR A 83 -4.95 3.77 -17.11
CA THR A 83 -6.08 4.49 -16.48
C THR A 83 -5.68 5.31 -15.24
N TRP A 84 -4.39 5.30 -14.88
CA TRP A 84 -3.83 5.95 -13.72
C TRP A 84 -2.48 6.56 -14.05
N THR A 85 -2.04 7.50 -13.23
CA THR A 85 -0.78 8.21 -13.39
C THR A 85 0.20 7.81 -12.28
N ALA A 86 1.41 7.46 -12.68
CA ALA A 86 2.53 7.22 -11.78
C ALA A 86 3.35 8.50 -11.57
N SER A 87 3.93 8.66 -10.39
CA SER A 87 4.85 9.75 -10.05
C SER A 87 6.06 9.21 -9.31
N ALA A 88 7.25 9.69 -9.68
CA ALA A 88 8.48 9.49 -8.91
C ALA A 88 8.54 10.43 -7.70
N GLU A 89 7.76 11.52 -7.74
CA GLU A 89 7.64 12.49 -6.65
C GLU A 89 6.54 12.05 -5.70
N GLN A 90 6.86 11.08 -4.85
CA GLN A 90 6.06 10.67 -3.71
C GLN A 90 6.78 11.07 -2.43
N GLY A 91 6.34 12.17 -1.80
CA GLY A 91 7.00 12.72 -0.61
C GLY A 91 7.19 11.66 0.48
N ARG A 92 6.19 10.78 0.63
CA ARG A 92 6.19 9.67 1.60
C ARG A 92 7.36 8.70 1.48
N PHE A 93 7.91 8.50 0.28
CA PHE A 93 8.94 7.50 0.00
C PHE A 93 10.30 8.11 -0.38
N LYS A 94 10.44 9.44 -0.23
CA LYS A 94 11.69 10.12 -0.54
C LYS A 94 12.84 9.53 0.29
N GLY A 95 13.88 9.06 -0.40
CA GLY A 95 15.08 8.47 0.21
C GLY A 95 14.91 7.05 0.77
N MET A 96 13.72 6.45 0.67
CA MET A 96 13.48 5.08 1.15
C MET A 96 14.01 4.03 0.17
N ALA A 97 14.47 2.91 0.73
CA ALA A 97 14.87 1.73 -0.03
C ALA A 97 13.69 0.75 -0.20
N PHE A 98 13.87 -0.23 -1.09
CA PHE A 98 12.88 -1.28 -1.35
C PHE A 98 12.54 -2.09 -0.08
N ARG A 99 13.53 -2.38 0.77
CA ARG A 99 13.29 -3.02 2.07
C ARG A 99 12.36 -2.23 2.99
N ASP A 100 12.39 -0.90 2.91
CA ASP A 100 11.66 -0.05 3.86
C ASP A 100 10.18 -0.02 3.51
N ILE A 101 9.85 -0.04 2.22
CA ILE A 101 8.47 -0.10 1.76
C ILE A 101 7.83 -1.48 1.98
N LYS A 102 8.61 -2.57 1.97
CA LYS A 102 8.11 -3.90 2.34
C LYS A 102 7.56 -3.94 3.77
N ARG A 103 8.16 -3.17 4.68
CA ARG A 103 7.68 -3.06 6.08
C ARG A 103 6.32 -2.40 6.21
N LEU A 104 5.84 -1.72 5.15
CA LEU A 104 4.50 -1.13 5.11
C LEU A 104 3.43 -2.18 4.76
N CYS A 105 3.82 -3.34 4.24
CA CYS A 105 2.93 -4.46 3.94
C CYS A 105 2.92 -5.46 5.11
N GLY A 106 2.03 -5.23 6.09
CA GLY A 106 1.98 -6.01 7.34
C GLY A 106 0.80 -6.97 7.48
N SER A 107 0.05 -7.22 6.41
CA SER A 107 -1.17 -8.03 6.48
C SER A 107 -0.89 -9.52 6.31
N PHE A 108 -1.55 -10.33 7.15
CA PHE A 108 -1.47 -11.79 7.08
C PHE A 108 -2.89 -12.36 7.02
N LEU A 109 -3.17 -13.19 6.03
CA LEU A 109 -4.45 -13.88 5.87
C LEU A 109 -4.44 -15.18 6.66
N ASN A 110 -4.65 -15.08 7.97
CA ASN A 110 -4.79 -16.22 8.86
C ASN A 110 -6.16 -16.19 9.56
N ARG A 111 -6.68 -17.37 9.91
CA ARG A 111 -7.88 -17.55 10.76
C ARG A 111 -9.21 -17.08 10.15
N THR A 112 -9.45 -17.37 8.87
CA THR A 112 -10.71 -17.00 8.19
C THR A 112 -11.86 -17.98 8.48
N GLU A 113 -11.62 -19.11 9.16
CA GLU A 113 -12.61 -20.18 9.38
C GLU A 113 -13.86 -19.76 10.17
N ASN A 114 -13.79 -18.67 10.93
CA ASN A 114 -14.91 -18.16 11.73
C ASN A 114 -15.65 -17.00 11.06
N LEU A 115 -15.20 -16.55 9.89
CA LEU A 115 -15.84 -15.47 9.16
C LEU A 115 -17.10 -15.99 8.48
N LYS A 116 -18.21 -15.27 8.66
CA LYS A 116 -19.46 -15.55 7.99
C LYS A 116 -19.63 -14.60 6.82
N GLU A 117 -20.01 -15.13 5.66
CA GLU A 117 -20.40 -14.29 4.55
C GLU A 117 -21.69 -13.54 4.89
N LYS A 118 -21.71 -12.22 4.66
CA LYS A 118 -22.93 -11.42 4.72
C LYS A 118 -23.39 -11.06 3.32
N VAL A 119 -24.62 -11.46 3.01
CA VAL A 119 -25.29 -11.19 1.75
C VAL A 119 -26.58 -10.45 2.05
N TYR A 120 -26.77 -9.31 1.39
CA TYR A 120 -28.02 -8.55 1.50
C TYR A 120 -29.10 -9.14 0.57
N PRO A 121 -30.38 -9.12 0.99
CA PRO A 121 -31.48 -9.53 0.14
C PRO A 121 -31.57 -8.73 -1.17
N PRO A 122 -31.97 -9.34 -2.32
CA PRO A 122 -32.00 -8.66 -3.62
C PRO A 122 -32.82 -7.37 -3.64
N GLU A 123 -33.88 -7.28 -2.84
CA GLU A 123 -34.73 -6.10 -2.68
C GLU A 123 -34.00 -4.90 -2.05
N GLU A 124 -33.07 -5.16 -1.13
CA GLU A 124 -32.27 -4.13 -0.47
C GLU A 124 -31.10 -3.64 -1.34
N LEU A 125 -30.73 -4.45 -2.34
CA LEU A 125 -29.71 -4.15 -3.33
C LEU A 125 -30.27 -3.39 -4.54
N ARG A 126 -31.59 -3.16 -4.60
CA ARG A 126 -32.21 -2.35 -5.64
C ARG A 126 -31.80 -0.89 -5.46
N ASN A 127 -31.51 -0.22 -6.57
CA ASN A 127 -31.22 1.22 -6.61
C ASN A 127 -29.94 1.66 -5.88
N LEU A 128 -28.91 0.81 -5.81
CA LEU A 128 -27.58 1.30 -5.42
C LEU A 128 -27.12 2.37 -6.42
N PRO A 129 -26.62 3.54 -5.95
CA PRO A 129 -26.18 4.60 -6.84
C PRO A 129 -24.94 4.18 -7.64
N ALA A 130 -24.74 4.81 -8.80
CA ALA A 130 -23.58 4.57 -9.65
C ALA A 130 -22.26 4.92 -8.94
N SER A 131 -22.28 5.94 -8.08
CA SER A 131 -21.17 6.34 -7.22
C SER A 131 -21.65 6.66 -5.81
N PHE A 132 -20.74 6.51 -4.85
CA PHE A 132 -20.95 6.90 -3.46
C PHE A 132 -19.61 7.24 -2.82
N ASP A 133 -19.56 8.34 -2.06
CA ASP A 133 -18.45 8.71 -1.20
C ASP A 133 -18.98 8.94 0.21
N ALA A 134 -18.56 8.08 1.14
CA ALA A 134 -18.90 8.18 2.57
C ALA A 134 -18.61 9.57 3.18
N ARG A 135 -17.61 10.29 2.68
CA ARG A 135 -17.24 11.62 3.18
C ARG A 135 -18.35 12.62 2.89
N GLU A 136 -19.09 12.45 1.81
CA GLU A 136 -20.20 13.33 1.41
C GLU A 136 -21.53 12.76 1.91
N GLY A 137 -21.76 11.47 1.69
CA GLY A 137 -23.06 10.82 1.93
C GLY A 137 -23.52 10.81 3.39
N TRP A 138 -22.60 10.86 4.36
CA TRP A 138 -22.97 10.97 5.78
C TRP A 138 -22.96 12.38 6.34
N MET A 139 -22.39 13.35 5.62
CA MET A 139 -22.52 14.76 6.01
C MET A 139 -23.98 15.21 5.96
N ASP A 140 -24.74 14.75 4.95
CA ASP A 140 -26.18 15.00 4.82
C ASP A 140 -27.00 14.30 5.91
N ALA A 141 -26.49 13.22 6.50
CA ALA A 141 -27.08 12.53 7.64
C ALA A 141 -26.77 13.19 8.99
N GLY A 142 -26.10 14.36 8.99
CA GLY A 142 -25.73 15.11 10.19
C GLY A 142 -24.46 14.64 10.90
N TYR A 143 -23.67 13.75 10.28
CA TYR A 143 -22.38 13.33 10.80
C TYR A 143 -21.27 14.23 10.27
N HIS A 144 -20.80 15.16 11.11
CA HIS A 144 -19.68 16.04 10.77
C HIS A 144 -18.36 15.46 11.26
N SER A 145 -17.36 15.35 10.36
CA SER A 145 -15.99 15.12 10.78
C SER A 145 -15.55 16.29 11.67
N PRO A 146 -15.10 16.04 12.91
CA PRO A 146 -14.77 17.13 13.83
C PRO A 146 -13.50 17.86 13.37
N SER A 147 -13.52 19.20 13.34
CA SER A 147 -12.41 20.04 12.86
C SER A 147 -11.06 19.67 13.49
N CYS A 148 -10.06 19.37 12.67
CA CYS A 148 -8.74 18.95 13.14
C CYS A 148 -8.16 19.99 14.12
N SER A 149 -7.73 19.53 15.30
CA SER A 149 -7.16 20.38 16.35
C SER A 149 -5.67 20.09 16.46
N THR A 150 -4.83 21.11 16.30
CA THR A 150 -3.36 21.01 16.44
C THR A 150 -2.89 20.89 17.90
N SER A 151 -3.81 21.03 18.86
CA SER A 151 -3.61 20.64 20.25
C SER A 151 -4.23 19.27 20.53
N CYS A 152 -3.59 18.45 21.36
CA CYS A 152 -4.22 17.26 21.94
C CYS A 152 -5.59 17.65 22.51
N ARG A 153 -6.66 17.09 21.96
CA ARG A 153 -8.04 17.58 22.18
C ARG A 153 -8.50 17.57 23.62
N ASN A 154 -7.81 16.87 24.53
CA ASN A 154 -8.40 16.60 25.82
C ASN A 154 -7.41 16.52 26.99
N SER A 155 -6.93 17.67 27.44
CA SER A 155 -6.20 17.82 28.71
C SER A 155 -7.06 17.54 29.96
N LYS A 156 -8.37 17.36 29.78
CA LYS A 156 -9.36 17.04 30.81
C LYS A 156 -10.07 15.71 30.54
N TYR A 157 -9.49 14.81 29.75
CA TYR A 157 -10.17 13.56 29.41
C TYR A 157 -10.27 12.70 30.66
N SER A 158 -11.44 12.73 31.28
CA SER A 158 -11.71 12.02 32.52
C SER A 158 -12.33 10.65 32.27
N THR A 159 -12.61 10.30 31.01
CA THR A 159 -13.14 8.98 30.65
C THR A 159 -12.02 7.97 30.85
N THR A 160 -12.26 7.01 31.75
CA THR A 160 -11.34 5.89 31.96
C THR A 160 -11.37 4.97 30.74
N PHE A 161 -10.26 4.28 30.46
CA PHE A 161 -10.18 3.31 29.37
C PHE A 161 -11.37 2.34 29.35
N ASP A 162 -11.77 1.81 30.51
CA ASP A 162 -12.91 0.90 30.61
C ASP A 162 -14.25 1.48 30.11
N LYS A 163 -14.44 2.79 30.26
CA LYS A 163 -15.64 3.54 29.84
C LYS A 163 -15.54 4.03 28.39
N ASP A 164 -14.36 3.97 27.80
CA ASP A 164 -14.08 4.41 26.43
C ASP A 164 -13.97 3.23 25.44
N ARG A 165 -14.28 2.02 25.91
CA ARG A 165 -14.30 0.83 25.04
C ARG A 165 -15.59 0.81 24.25
N HIS A 166 -15.43 0.86 22.93
CA HIS A 166 -16.49 0.57 21.98
C HIS A 166 -16.42 -0.88 21.54
N TYR A 167 -17.58 -1.50 21.36
CA TYR A 167 -17.72 -2.90 21.01
C TYR A 167 -18.49 -3.05 19.72
N VAL A 168 -18.31 -4.18 19.06
CA VAL A 168 -19.13 -4.62 17.93
C VAL A 168 -20.23 -5.56 18.43
N GLU A 169 -21.35 -5.63 17.71
CA GLU A 169 -22.47 -6.52 18.07
C GLU A 169 -22.05 -8.00 18.03
N GLU A 170 -21.30 -8.38 17.01
CA GLU A 170 -20.81 -9.74 16.80
C GLU A 170 -19.31 -9.83 17.04
N ARG A 171 -18.85 -10.95 17.63
CA ARG A 171 -17.43 -11.18 17.96
C ARG A 171 -16.52 -11.16 16.72
N TYR A 172 -17.02 -11.64 15.59
CA TYR A 172 -16.25 -11.74 14.35
C TYR A 172 -16.86 -10.81 13.29
N PRO A 173 -16.03 -10.17 12.45
CA PRO A 173 -16.53 -9.39 11.34
C PRO A 173 -17.22 -10.28 10.31
N HIS A 174 -18.08 -9.66 9.52
CA HIS A 174 -18.68 -10.29 8.35
C HIS A 174 -17.76 -10.15 7.15
N TRP A 175 -17.70 -11.21 6.35
CA TRP A 175 -16.98 -11.25 5.10
C TRP A 175 -17.92 -10.92 3.94
N PHE A 176 -17.45 -10.09 3.00
CA PHE A 176 -18.23 -9.68 1.84
C PHE A 176 -17.53 -10.13 0.56
N LEU A 177 -18.22 -10.98 -0.21
CA LEU A 177 -17.73 -11.52 -1.49
C LEU A 177 -18.40 -10.89 -2.71
N LYS A 178 -19.54 -10.22 -2.50
CA LYS A 178 -20.31 -9.57 -3.57
C LYS A 178 -20.15 -8.07 -3.49
N THR A 179 -19.73 -7.46 -4.60
CA THR A 179 -19.62 -6.01 -4.76
C THR A 179 -20.88 -5.27 -4.33
N SER A 180 -22.07 -5.77 -4.70
CA SER A 180 -23.34 -5.16 -4.30
C SER A 180 -23.57 -5.17 -2.78
N SER A 181 -23.20 -6.26 -2.09
CA SER A 181 -23.26 -6.33 -0.63
C SER A 181 -22.27 -5.37 0.03
N VAL A 182 -21.07 -5.21 -0.53
CA VAL A 182 -20.08 -4.23 -0.05
C VAL A 182 -20.62 -2.81 -0.21
N LYS A 183 -21.12 -2.45 -1.40
CA LYS A 183 -21.73 -1.15 -1.69
C LYS A 183 -22.85 -0.85 -0.68
N LYS A 184 -23.73 -1.84 -0.42
CA LYS A 184 -24.81 -1.73 0.56
C LYS A 184 -24.32 -1.59 2.01
N GLU A 185 -23.31 -2.37 2.40
CA GLU A 185 -22.70 -2.28 3.74
C GLU A 185 -22.12 -0.89 3.96
N ILE A 186 -21.38 -0.37 2.98
CA ILE A 186 -20.79 0.96 3.02
C ILE A 186 -21.87 2.01 3.22
N MET A 187 -23.00 1.96 2.51
CA MET A 187 -24.06 2.95 2.73
C MET A 187 -24.75 2.84 4.08
N THR A 188 -24.88 1.62 4.60
CA THR A 188 -25.73 1.33 5.76
C THR A 188 -24.98 1.50 7.08
N ASN A 189 -23.76 0.97 7.17
CA ASN A 189 -23.07 0.77 8.45
C ASN A 189 -21.72 1.47 8.56
N GLY A 190 -21.12 1.94 7.47
CA GLY A 190 -19.80 2.54 7.55
C GLY A 190 -18.81 2.00 6.52
N PRO A 191 -17.61 2.59 6.46
CA PRO A 191 -16.53 2.07 5.65
C PRO A 191 -16.19 0.63 6.02
N VAL A 192 -15.70 -0.14 5.05
CA VAL A 192 -15.26 -1.52 5.25
C VAL A 192 -13.74 -1.60 5.17
N SER A 193 -13.16 -2.58 5.86
CA SER A 193 -11.74 -2.90 5.75
C SER A 193 -11.53 -3.85 4.59
N ALA A 194 -10.48 -3.66 3.80
CA ALA A 194 -10.09 -4.55 2.72
C ALA A 194 -8.61 -4.92 2.81
N ALA A 195 -8.21 -6.07 2.27
CA ALA A 195 -6.82 -6.42 2.04
C ALA A 195 -6.56 -6.69 0.56
N TYR A 196 -5.39 -6.30 0.06
CA TYR A 196 -5.00 -6.47 -1.34
C TYR A 196 -3.49 -6.65 -1.48
N ILE A 197 -3.08 -7.20 -2.63
CA ILE A 197 -1.68 -7.41 -2.98
C ILE A 197 -1.10 -6.09 -3.49
N VAL A 198 -0.08 -5.59 -2.81
CA VAL A 198 0.69 -4.43 -3.23
C VAL A 198 1.78 -4.88 -4.18
N TYR A 199 1.86 -4.23 -5.33
CA TYR A 199 2.92 -4.39 -6.32
C TYR A 199 3.82 -3.16 -6.33
N LYS A 200 5.02 -3.31 -6.91
CA LYS A 200 6.04 -2.25 -6.90
C LYS A 200 5.57 -0.96 -7.59
N ASP A 201 4.74 -1.06 -8.63
CA ASP A 201 4.15 0.09 -9.33
C ASP A 201 3.18 0.90 -8.48
N PHE A 202 2.45 0.25 -7.57
CA PHE A 202 1.54 0.93 -6.66
C PHE A 202 2.23 1.98 -5.77
N MET A 203 3.51 1.78 -5.43
CA MET A 203 4.28 2.75 -4.66
C MET A 203 4.31 4.12 -5.34
N SER A 204 4.29 4.14 -6.67
CA SER A 204 4.32 5.35 -7.49
C SER A 204 2.93 5.93 -7.80
N TYR A 205 1.83 5.32 -7.36
CA TYR A 205 0.48 5.77 -7.65
C TYR A 205 0.27 7.24 -7.26
N LYS A 206 -0.19 8.07 -8.21
CA LYS A 206 -0.52 9.47 -7.96
C LYS A 206 -2.01 9.77 -8.08
N SER A 207 -2.66 9.30 -9.13
CA SER A 207 -4.07 9.61 -9.42
C SER A 207 -4.66 8.66 -10.46
N GLY A 208 -5.98 8.74 -10.67
CA GLY A 208 -6.73 7.91 -11.61
C GLY A 208 -7.07 6.52 -11.05
N VAL A 209 -7.56 5.62 -11.89
CA VAL A 209 -8.01 4.28 -11.45
C VAL A 209 -6.88 3.26 -11.60
N TYR A 210 -6.29 2.87 -10.48
CA TYR A 210 -5.16 1.94 -10.45
C TYR A 210 -5.54 0.56 -10.96
N LYS A 211 -4.70 0.04 -11.86
CA LYS A 211 -4.66 -1.35 -12.32
C LYS A 211 -3.21 -1.76 -12.34
N HIS A 212 -2.90 -2.92 -11.75
CA HIS A 212 -1.52 -3.40 -11.74
C HIS A 212 -1.02 -3.52 -13.17
N THR A 213 0.12 -2.90 -13.44
CA THR A 213 0.72 -2.79 -14.77
C THR A 213 2.03 -3.55 -14.83
N LYS A 214 2.89 -3.40 -13.81
CA LYS A 214 4.22 -4.03 -13.80
C LYS A 214 4.88 -4.04 -12.42
N GLY A 215 5.92 -4.85 -12.30
CA GLY A 215 6.72 -4.94 -11.08
C GLY A 215 6.31 -6.09 -10.17
N SER A 216 7.21 -6.48 -9.30
CA SER A 216 7.02 -7.61 -8.39
C SER A 216 6.06 -7.27 -7.26
N ILE A 217 5.54 -8.31 -6.62
CA ILE A 217 4.81 -8.22 -5.36
C ILE A 217 5.73 -7.63 -4.29
N VAL A 218 5.21 -6.67 -3.53
CA VAL A 218 5.85 -6.09 -2.33
C VAL A 218 5.33 -6.80 -1.08
N GLY A 219 4.02 -7.04 -1.02
CA GLY A 219 3.39 -7.77 0.08
C GLY A 219 1.88 -7.60 0.10
N LEU A 220 1.25 -7.97 1.22
CA LEU A 220 -0.18 -7.77 1.44
C LEU A 220 -0.40 -6.57 2.37
N HIS A 221 -1.37 -5.72 2.03
CA HIS A 221 -1.68 -4.52 2.80
C HIS A 221 -3.18 -4.38 3.07
N ALA A 222 -3.52 -3.80 4.21
CA ALA A 222 -4.90 -3.56 4.64
C ALA A 222 -5.25 -2.07 4.53
N VAL A 223 -6.43 -1.79 4.01
CA VAL A 223 -6.92 -0.46 3.66
C VAL A 223 -8.40 -0.33 4.01
N LYS A 224 -8.93 0.88 3.89
CA LYS A 224 -10.33 1.19 4.20
C LYS A 224 -11.06 1.65 2.94
N ILE A 225 -12.04 0.89 2.48
CA ILE A 225 -12.92 1.27 1.37
C ILE A 225 -14.02 2.18 1.92
N ILE A 226 -14.14 3.37 1.34
CA ILE A 226 -15.11 4.39 1.77
C ILE A 226 -16.19 4.67 0.71
N GLY A 227 -16.08 4.07 -0.47
CA GLY A 227 -16.97 4.39 -1.56
C GLY A 227 -16.62 3.67 -2.86
N TRP A 228 -17.32 4.04 -3.91
CA TRP A 228 -17.11 3.54 -5.27
C TRP A 228 -17.54 4.58 -6.30
N GLY A 229 -17.17 4.35 -7.54
CA GLY A 229 -17.65 5.14 -8.66
C GLY A 229 -17.19 4.55 -9.98
N GLU A 230 -17.32 5.34 -11.02
CA GLU A 230 -16.82 5.04 -12.36
C GLU A 230 -16.05 6.25 -12.87
N GLU A 231 -14.89 6.01 -13.49
CA GLU A 231 -14.11 7.04 -14.17
C GLU A 231 -13.69 6.51 -15.54
N ASN A 232 -14.10 7.21 -16.62
CA ASN A 232 -13.80 6.83 -18.00
C ASN A 232 -14.20 5.38 -18.36
N GLY A 233 -15.32 4.89 -17.83
CA GLY A 233 -15.81 3.52 -18.05
C GLY A 233 -15.15 2.45 -17.19
N GLU A 234 -14.28 2.81 -16.24
CA GLU A 234 -13.68 1.89 -15.29
C GLU A 234 -14.31 2.07 -13.89
N GLU A 235 -15.03 1.05 -13.42
CA GLU A 235 -15.55 1.02 -12.04
C GLU A 235 -14.42 0.84 -11.03
N TYR A 236 -14.49 1.57 -9.91
CA TYR A 236 -13.45 1.57 -8.88
C TYR A 236 -13.99 1.53 -7.46
N TRP A 237 -13.16 1.01 -6.55
CA TRP A 237 -13.27 1.28 -5.12
C TRP A 237 -12.53 2.58 -4.77
N LEU A 238 -13.16 3.46 -4.00
CA LEU A 238 -12.53 4.63 -3.40
C LEU A 238 -11.97 4.22 -2.03
N VAL A 239 -10.66 4.37 -1.87
CA VAL A 239 -9.94 3.75 -0.75
C VAL A 239 -9.07 4.77 -0.02
N VAL A 240 -9.13 4.73 1.31
CA VAL A 240 -8.23 5.48 2.19
C VAL A 240 -7.03 4.60 2.53
N ASN A 241 -5.84 5.09 2.24
CA ASN A 241 -4.58 4.44 2.59
C ASN A 241 -4.08 4.92 3.97
N SER A 242 -3.00 4.32 4.45
CA SER A 242 -2.38 4.60 5.75
C SER A 242 -0.91 5.03 5.61
N TRP A 243 -0.58 5.73 4.51
CA TRP A 243 0.78 6.15 4.15
C TRP A 243 0.89 7.68 4.03
N ASP A 244 0.21 8.40 4.93
CA ASP A 244 0.14 9.86 4.98
C ASP A 244 -0.53 10.52 3.76
N GLU A 245 -0.78 11.82 3.85
CA GLU A 245 -1.46 12.60 2.80
C GLU A 245 -0.54 12.98 1.64
N ASP A 246 0.79 12.90 1.84
CA ASP A 246 1.80 13.17 0.81
C ASP A 246 1.92 12.06 -0.24
N TRP A 247 1.17 10.97 -0.07
CA TRP A 247 1.12 9.85 -1.00
C TRP A 247 -0.20 9.83 -1.79
N GLY A 248 -0.13 9.47 -3.07
CA GLY A 248 -1.32 9.29 -3.90
C GLY A 248 -2.13 10.58 -4.09
N ASP A 249 -3.45 10.41 -4.04
CA ASP A 249 -4.43 11.48 -4.12
C ASP A 249 -4.81 11.92 -2.70
N HIS A 250 -3.93 12.69 -2.06
CA HIS A 250 -4.09 13.17 -0.68
C HIS A 250 -4.31 12.04 0.34
N GLY A 251 -3.57 10.94 0.21
CA GLY A 251 -3.70 9.74 1.04
C GLY A 251 -4.80 8.77 0.59
N LEU A 252 -5.54 9.10 -0.47
CA LEU A 252 -6.51 8.20 -1.09
C LEU A 252 -5.97 7.60 -2.39
N PHE A 253 -6.66 6.55 -2.83
CA PHE A 253 -6.50 6.00 -4.17
C PHE A 253 -7.81 5.41 -4.68
N LYS A 254 -7.89 5.29 -6.00
CA LYS A 254 -8.91 4.51 -6.68
C LYS A 254 -8.27 3.25 -7.24
N ILE A 255 -8.92 2.11 -7.07
CA ILE A 255 -8.48 0.82 -7.62
C ILE A 255 -9.65 0.18 -8.35
N ALA A 256 -9.40 -0.29 -9.58
CA ALA A 256 -10.46 -0.93 -10.35
C ALA A 256 -10.99 -2.18 -9.65
N LEU A 257 -12.28 -2.45 -9.82
CA LEU A 257 -12.89 -3.67 -9.30
C LEU A 257 -12.19 -4.91 -9.88
N GLY A 258 -12.03 -5.95 -9.06
CA GLY A 258 -11.36 -7.21 -9.43
C GLY A 258 -9.83 -7.15 -9.45
N GLN A 259 -9.21 -6.00 -9.13
CA GLN A 259 -7.76 -5.86 -9.17
C GLN A 259 -7.08 -6.26 -7.86
N CYS A 260 -5.86 -6.80 -7.98
CA CYS A 260 -4.96 -7.06 -6.86
C CYS A 260 -5.55 -7.90 -5.71
N GLY A 261 -6.63 -8.64 -5.99
CA GLY A 261 -7.35 -9.44 -5.02
C GLY A 261 -8.19 -8.65 -4.00
N ILE A 262 -8.40 -7.33 -4.19
CA ILE A 262 -9.05 -6.48 -3.17
C ILE A 262 -10.48 -6.93 -2.81
N ASP A 263 -11.22 -7.48 -3.78
CA ASP A 263 -12.61 -7.92 -3.59
C ASP A 263 -12.73 -9.22 -2.78
N TYR A 264 -11.62 -9.95 -2.56
CA TYR A 264 -11.65 -11.23 -1.88
C TYR A 264 -11.58 -11.13 -0.36
N PHE A 265 -11.10 -10.01 0.19
CA PHE A 265 -10.92 -9.88 1.64
C PHE A 265 -11.47 -8.55 2.14
N ILE A 266 -12.80 -8.41 2.03
CA ILE A 266 -13.53 -7.25 2.53
C ILE A 266 -14.29 -7.62 3.80
N LEU A 267 -14.03 -6.90 4.88
CA LEU A 267 -14.57 -7.15 6.21
C LEU A 267 -15.33 -5.92 6.73
N GLY A 268 -16.50 -6.16 7.33
CA GLY A 268 -17.31 -5.16 8.00
C GLY A 268 -17.83 -5.65 9.35
N SER A 269 -18.24 -4.73 10.21
CA SER A 269 -18.84 -5.06 11.52
C SER A 269 -19.85 -4.00 11.90
N THR A 270 -20.93 -4.42 12.55
CA THR A 270 -21.91 -3.51 13.13
C THR A 270 -21.42 -3.03 14.50
N PRO A 271 -21.26 -1.72 14.72
CA PRO A 271 -20.97 -1.17 16.05
C PRO A 271 -22.14 -1.45 17.00
N ARG A 272 -21.82 -1.81 18.25
CA ARG A 272 -22.81 -1.89 19.32
C ARG A 272 -23.01 -0.48 19.90
N VAL A 273 -24.11 0.16 19.52
CA VAL A 273 -24.54 1.48 20.01
C VAL A 273 -25.38 1.40 21.28
#